data_AF-Q4T8H6-F1
#
_entry.id   AF-Q4T8H6-F1
#
_cell.length_a   1.000
_cell.length_b   1.000
_cell.length_c   1.000
_cell.angle_alpha   90.00
_cell.angle_beta   90.00
_cell.angle_gamma   90.00
#
_symmetry.space_group_name_H-M   'P 1'
#
loop_
_entity.id
_entity.type
_entity.pdbx_description
1 polymer ?
#
loop_
_entity_poly.entity_id
_entity_poly.type
_entity_poly.pdbx_seq_one_letter_code
_entity_poly.pdbx_strand_id
1 'polypeptide(L)'
;MSKDVHVFVLLALLGLSAAEEGARLLASKSLLNRYAVEGRDLTLQYNIYNVGSSAALEVELSDDSFPPEDFGIVSGMLNVKWERIAPASNVSHTVVLRPLKAGYFNFTSASVSYVAQEGGEVVVGFTSAPGQGGILAQREFDRRFSPHY
;
A
#
# COMPACT_ATOMS: atom_id res chain seq x y z
N MET A 1 -13.86 -48.20 10.25
CA MET A 1 -12.49 -47.75 9.95
C MET A 1 -12.37 -46.98 8.64
N SER A 2 -12.86 -47.45 7.47
CA SER A 2 -12.79 -46.62 6.23
C SER A 2 -13.84 -45.50 6.17
N LYS A 3 -15.06 -45.74 6.68
CA LYS A 3 -16.13 -44.73 6.72
C LYS A 3 -15.83 -43.55 7.64
N ASP A 4 -15.15 -43.82 8.76
CA ASP A 4 -14.79 -42.80 9.76
C ASP A 4 -13.75 -41.82 9.20
N VAL A 5 -12.81 -42.30 8.38
CA VAL A 5 -11.80 -41.47 7.69
C VAL A 5 -12.45 -40.52 6.68
N HIS A 6 -13.45 -40.99 5.92
CA HIS A 6 -14.16 -40.12 4.98
C HIS A 6 -14.98 -39.03 5.67
N VAL A 7 -15.58 -39.32 6.83
CA VAL A 7 -16.31 -38.33 7.64
C VAL A 7 -15.36 -37.27 8.21
N PHE A 8 -14.19 -37.67 8.72
CA PHE A 8 -13.18 -36.73 9.22
C PHE A 8 -12.58 -35.85 8.12
N VAL A 9 -12.36 -36.39 6.92
CA VAL A 9 -11.89 -35.60 5.77
C VAL A 9 -12.97 -34.60 5.32
N LEU A 10 -14.24 -34.98 5.28
CA LEU A 10 -15.33 -34.07 4.93
C LEU A 10 -15.48 -32.92 5.96
N LEU A 11 -15.34 -33.24 7.25
CA LEU A 11 -15.44 -32.26 8.35
C LEU A 11 -14.25 -31.28 8.35
N ALA A 12 -13.04 -31.75 8.03
CA ALA A 12 -11.85 -30.91 7.88
C ALA A 12 -11.94 -29.99 6.65
N LEU A 13 -12.58 -30.44 5.56
CA LEU A 13 -12.87 -29.60 4.40
C LEU A 13 -13.98 -28.56 4.66
N LEU A 14 -14.98 -28.88 5.49
CA LEU A 14 -16.05 -27.95 5.88
C LEU A 14 -15.56 -26.86 6.85
N GLY A 15 -14.65 -27.20 7.77
CA GLY A 15 -14.07 -26.25 8.74
C GLY A 15 -13.20 -25.15 8.12
N LEU A 16 -12.76 -25.32 6.87
CA LEU A 16 -12.00 -24.31 6.12
C LEU A 16 -12.87 -23.22 5.48
N SER A 17 -14.20 -23.36 5.55
CA SER A 17 -15.16 -22.46 4.88
C SER A 17 -15.79 -21.39 5.77
N ALA A 18 -15.29 -21.21 6.99
CA ALA A 18 -15.60 -20.02 7.78
C ALA A 18 -14.90 -18.79 7.16
N ALA A 19 -15.29 -18.42 5.94
CA ALA A 19 -14.97 -17.14 5.37
C ALA A 19 -15.71 -16.09 6.21
N GLU A 20 -14.97 -15.18 6.85
CA GLU A 20 -15.59 -13.97 7.38
C GLU A 20 -16.36 -13.30 6.23
N GLU A 21 -17.66 -13.10 6.44
CA GLU A 21 -18.48 -12.38 5.48
C GLU A 21 -18.05 -10.90 5.49
N GLY A 22 -17.86 -10.33 4.30
CA GLY A 22 -17.51 -8.92 4.15
C GLY A 22 -16.25 -8.70 3.33
N ALA A 23 -15.93 -7.42 3.13
CA ALA A 23 -14.72 -7.02 2.43
C ALA A 23 -13.52 -7.14 3.35
N ARG A 24 -12.37 -7.48 2.76
CA ARG A 24 -11.09 -7.54 3.48
C ARG A 24 -10.02 -6.99 2.56
N LEU A 25 -9.38 -5.90 2.97
CA LEU A 25 -8.35 -5.25 2.17
C LEU A 25 -6.94 -5.67 2.59
N LEU A 26 -6.12 -6.05 1.62
CA LEU A 26 -4.67 -6.12 1.74
C LEU A 26 -4.07 -4.94 1.01
N ALA A 27 -3.17 -4.21 1.66
CA ALA A 27 -2.59 -3.01 1.09
C ALA A 27 -1.06 -3.05 1.14
N SER A 28 -0.41 -2.58 0.07
CA SER A 28 1.04 -2.48 -0.01
C SER A 28 1.47 -1.12 -0.55
N LYS A 29 2.61 -0.64 -0.05
CA LYS A 29 3.32 0.56 -0.51
C LYS A 29 4.69 0.15 -0.99
N SER A 30 5.10 0.65 -2.15
CA SER A 30 6.40 0.39 -2.75
C SER A 30 7.04 1.67 -3.24
N LEU A 31 8.34 1.81 -2.98
CA LEU A 31 9.17 2.85 -3.58
C LEU A 31 9.78 2.29 -4.87
N LEU A 32 9.43 2.86 -6.02
CA LEU A 32 9.81 2.29 -7.32
C LEU A 32 11.21 2.72 -7.78
N ASN A 33 11.77 3.76 -7.19
CA ASN A 33 13.11 4.24 -7.53
C ASN A 33 14.19 3.35 -6.90
N ARG A 34 15.22 3.03 -7.69
CA ARG A 34 16.44 2.39 -7.17
C ARG A 34 17.22 3.31 -6.23
N TYR A 35 17.21 4.62 -6.50
CA TYR A 35 17.86 5.64 -5.69
C TYR A 35 16.91 6.82 -5.50
N ALA A 36 16.76 7.26 -4.26
CA ALA A 36 16.14 8.55 -3.95
C ALA A 36 17.21 9.64 -4.01
N VAL A 37 16.93 10.73 -4.73
CA VAL A 37 17.88 11.83 -4.93
C VAL A 37 17.15 13.14 -4.73
N GLU A 38 17.78 14.04 -3.98
CA GLU A 38 17.34 15.41 -3.80
C GLU A 38 17.08 16.09 -5.15
N GLY A 39 15.93 16.73 -5.30
CA GLY A 39 15.53 17.44 -6.51
C GLY A 39 15.07 16.54 -7.67
N ARG A 40 15.10 15.22 -7.53
CA ARG A 40 14.63 14.27 -8.56
C ARG A 40 13.32 13.60 -8.17
N ASP A 41 12.62 13.07 -9.16
CA ASP A 41 11.32 12.44 -8.96
C ASP A 41 11.45 11.13 -8.17
N LEU A 42 10.63 11.01 -7.14
CA LEU A 42 10.48 9.88 -6.24
C LEU A 42 9.07 9.31 -6.40
N THR A 43 8.95 8.10 -6.91
CA THR A 43 7.70 7.45 -7.28
C THR A 43 7.30 6.43 -6.24
N LEU A 44 6.12 6.65 -5.65
CA LEU A 44 5.47 5.75 -4.72
C LEU A 44 4.30 5.08 -5.42
N GLN A 45 4.17 3.78 -5.21
CA GLN A 45 3.01 3.02 -5.66
C GLN A 45 2.31 2.38 -4.46
N TYR A 46 1.00 2.56 -4.41
CA TYR A 46 0.10 1.94 -3.47
C TYR A 46 -0.77 0.94 -4.22
N ASN A 47 -0.90 -0.27 -3.70
CA ASN A 47 -1.79 -1.27 -4.24
C ASN A 47 -2.73 -1.75 -3.12
N ILE A 48 -4.02 -1.79 -3.41
CA ILE A 48 -5.04 -2.24 -2.46
C ILE A 48 -5.85 -3.34 -3.15
N TYR A 49 -5.84 -4.52 -2.55
CA TYR A 49 -6.52 -5.72 -3.05
C TYR A 49 -7.67 -6.07 -2.11
N ASN A 50 -8.86 -6.25 -2.66
CA ASN A 50 -9.97 -6.80 -1.89
C ASN A 50 -9.98 -8.33 -2.02
N VAL A 51 -9.59 -9.00 -0.94
CA VAL A 51 -9.56 -10.46 -0.82
C VAL A 51 -10.80 -11.00 -0.07
N GLY A 52 -11.74 -10.12 0.28
CA GLY A 52 -13.00 -10.48 0.91
C GLY A 52 -14.07 -10.95 -0.08
N SER A 53 -15.22 -11.34 0.48
CA SER A 53 -16.37 -11.86 -0.27
C SER A 53 -17.35 -10.78 -0.75
N SER A 54 -17.25 -9.55 -0.22
CA SER A 54 -18.09 -8.40 -0.62
C SER A 54 -17.24 -7.22 -1.11
N ALA A 55 -17.90 -6.17 -1.62
CA ALA A 55 -17.23 -4.93 -1.99
C ALA A 55 -16.85 -4.11 -0.76
N ALA A 56 -15.60 -3.63 -0.71
CA ALA A 56 -15.20 -2.61 0.26
C ALA A 56 -15.79 -1.27 -0.18
N LEU A 57 -16.42 -0.54 0.73
CA LEU A 57 -17.07 0.74 0.47
C LEU A 57 -16.28 1.88 1.12
N GLU A 58 -16.42 3.08 0.56
CA GLU A 58 -15.85 4.33 1.10
C GLU A 58 -14.35 4.19 1.44
N VAL A 59 -13.60 3.59 0.52
CA VAL A 59 -12.19 3.27 0.75
C VAL A 59 -11.38 4.57 0.67
N GLU A 60 -10.64 4.89 1.72
CA GLU A 60 -9.76 6.05 1.78
C GLU A 60 -8.32 5.60 2.05
N LEU A 61 -7.39 6.08 1.23
CA LEU A 61 -5.95 5.96 1.45
C LEU A 61 -5.44 7.32 1.90
N SER A 62 -4.65 7.36 2.98
CA SER A 62 -3.99 8.57 3.46
C SER A 62 -2.55 8.30 3.86
N ASP A 63 -1.63 9.14 3.40
CA ASP A 63 -0.20 9.04 3.73
C ASP A 63 0.36 10.41 4.14
N ASP A 64 0.59 10.55 5.44
CA ASP A 64 1.10 11.74 6.12
C ASP A 64 2.62 11.72 6.31
N SER A 65 3.32 10.73 5.76
CA SER A 65 4.77 10.55 5.90
C SER A 65 5.62 11.57 5.13
N PHE A 66 5.00 12.45 4.33
CA PHE A 66 5.67 13.30 3.35
C PHE A 66 5.34 14.78 3.56
N PRO A 67 5.97 15.44 4.54
CA PRO A 67 5.66 16.82 4.86
C PRO A 67 6.14 17.77 3.73
N PRO A 68 5.39 18.84 3.42
CA PRO A 68 5.63 19.69 2.26
C PRO A 68 6.95 20.48 2.31
N GLU A 69 7.52 20.70 3.51
CA GLU A 69 8.83 21.31 3.70
C GLU A 69 10.00 20.43 3.27
N ASP A 70 9.77 19.13 3.12
CA ASP A 70 10.77 18.14 2.71
C ASP A 70 10.42 17.47 1.38
N PHE A 71 9.15 17.46 0.97
CA PHE A 71 8.68 16.84 -0.27
C PHE A 71 7.68 17.71 -1.04
N GLY A 72 7.99 18.01 -2.30
CA GLY A 72 7.02 18.59 -3.23
C GLY A 72 6.19 17.50 -3.92
N ILE A 73 4.87 17.70 -4.07
CA ILE A 73 4.04 16.83 -4.91
C ILE A 73 4.20 17.25 -6.37
N VAL A 74 4.64 16.32 -7.22
CA VAL A 74 4.74 16.51 -8.68
C VAL A 74 3.47 16.03 -9.37
N SER A 75 2.93 14.88 -8.95
CA SER A 75 1.70 14.31 -9.50
C SER A 75 1.05 13.34 -8.52
N GLY A 76 -0.26 13.15 -8.64
CA GLY A 76 -1.07 12.30 -7.76
C GLY A 76 -1.45 13.01 -6.46
N MET A 77 -2.01 12.24 -5.54
CA MET A 77 -2.52 12.74 -4.25
C MET A 77 -2.15 11.76 -3.14
N LEU A 78 -1.67 12.28 -2.00
CA LEU A 78 -1.37 11.45 -0.82
C LEU A 78 -2.61 11.07 0.00
N ASN A 79 -3.74 11.74 -0.26
CA ASN A 79 -5.06 11.33 0.20
C ASN A 79 -5.94 11.09 -1.02
N VAL A 80 -6.59 9.93 -1.12
CA VAL A 80 -7.50 9.59 -2.22
C VAL A 80 -8.62 8.68 -1.72
N LYS A 81 -9.81 8.83 -2.31
CA LYS A 81 -10.99 8.03 -1.98
C LYS A 81 -11.51 7.28 -3.20
N TRP A 82 -11.96 6.06 -2.98
CA TRP A 82 -12.70 5.26 -3.94
C TRP A 82 -14.05 4.91 -3.33
N GLU A 83 -15.13 5.10 -4.08
CA GLU A 83 -16.47 4.75 -3.61
C GLU A 83 -16.58 3.27 -3.25
N ARG A 84 -15.94 2.41 -4.06
CA ARG A 84 -15.88 0.97 -3.80
C ARG A 84 -14.74 0.25 -4.49
N ILE A 85 -14.35 -0.90 -3.92
CA ILE A 85 -13.47 -1.89 -4.53
C ILE A 85 -14.20 -3.24 -4.52
N ALA A 86 -14.50 -3.79 -5.70
CA ALA A 86 -15.23 -5.05 -5.86
C ALA A 86 -14.46 -6.25 -5.24
N PRO A 87 -15.14 -7.34 -4.85
CA PRO A 87 -14.45 -8.54 -4.39
C PRO A 87 -13.54 -9.10 -5.49
N ALA A 88 -12.41 -9.68 -5.09
CA ALA A 88 -11.37 -10.20 -5.98
C ALA A 88 -10.85 -9.18 -7.03
N SER A 89 -10.90 -7.89 -6.69
CA SER A 89 -10.37 -6.80 -7.53
C SER A 89 -9.39 -5.93 -6.76
N ASN A 90 -8.71 -5.03 -7.47
CA ASN A 90 -7.70 -4.15 -6.90
C ASN A 90 -7.74 -2.75 -7.51
N VAL A 91 -7.19 -1.80 -6.75
CA VAL A 91 -6.82 -0.49 -7.26
C VAL A 91 -5.32 -0.28 -7.06
N SER A 92 -4.73 0.48 -7.98
CA SER A 92 -3.34 0.89 -7.92
C SER A 92 -3.30 2.41 -8.02
N HIS A 93 -2.61 3.06 -7.08
CA HIS A 93 -2.45 4.50 -7.02
C HIS A 93 -0.99 4.86 -7.03
N THR A 94 -0.61 5.91 -7.77
CA THR A 94 0.78 6.33 -7.90
C THR A 94 0.89 7.80 -7.57
N VAL A 95 1.89 8.13 -6.75
CA VAL A 95 2.23 9.48 -6.37
C VAL A 95 3.68 9.73 -6.75
N VAL A 96 3.93 10.84 -7.42
CA VAL A 96 5.28 11.31 -7.74
C VAL A 96 5.58 12.50 -6.84
N LEU A 97 6.58 12.35 -6.02
CA LEU A 97 7.10 13.36 -5.12
C LEU A 97 8.47 13.86 -5.62
N ARG A 98 8.91 14.99 -5.09
CA ARG A 98 10.27 15.51 -5.26
C ARG A 98 10.85 15.83 -3.89
N PRO A 99 11.84 15.06 -3.41
CA PRO A 99 12.53 15.39 -2.18
C PRO A 99 13.27 16.72 -2.31
N LEU A 100 13.14 17.57 -1.32
CA LEU A 100 13.72 18.92 -1.31
C LEU A 100 15.05 18.97 -0.56
N LYS A 101 15.37 17.93 0.21
CA LYS A 101 16.60 17.81 0.99
C LYS A 101 17.14 16.38 0.96
N ALA A 102 18.46 16.27 1.02
CA ALA A 102 19.14 14.99 1.26
C ALA A 102 19.09 14.60 2.75
N GLY A 103 19.14 13.30 3.05
CA GLY A 103 19.10 12.79 4.42
C GLY A 103 18.45 11.42 4.53
N TYR A 104 18.29 10.94 5.76
CA TYR A 104 17.54 9.72 6.04
C TYR A 104 16.08 10.05 6.31
N PHE A 105 15.19 9.35 5.60
CA PHE A 105 13.75 9.52 5.74
C PHE A 105 13.10 8.17 6.04
N ASN A 106 12.06 8.22 6.87
CA ASN A 106 11.26 7.04 7.20
C ASN A 106 10.07 6.98 6.25
N PHE A 107 10.13 6.05 5.30
CA PHE A 107 8.99 5.70 4.45
C PHE A 107 8.08 4.75 5.23
N THR A 108 7.30 5.29 6.16
CA THR A 108 6.35 4.52 6.98
C THR A 108 5.12 4.12 6.16
N SER A 109 4.24 3.31 6.76
CA SER A 109 3.00 2.85 6.15
C SER A 109 2.00 4.00 5.97
N ALA A 110 1.20 3.93 4.92
CA ALA A 110 -0.02 4.72 4.79
C ALA A 110 -1.17 4.03 5.52
N SER A 111 -2.19 4.80 5.91
CA SER A 111 -3.45 4.28 6.44
C SER A 111 -4.44 4.02 5.30
N VAL A 112 -5.22 2.95 5.44
CA VAL A 112 -6.33 2.61 4.56
C VAL A 112 -7.56 2.38 5.43
N SER A 113 -8.60 3.18 5.25
CA SER A 113 -9.90 2.98 5.91
C SER A 113 -10.96 2.55 4.91
N TYR A 114 -11.93 1.74 5.35
CA TYR A 114 -13.05 1.29 4.53
C TYR A 114 -14.20 0.75 5.38
N VAL A 115 -15.36 0.61 4.77
CA VAL A 115 -16.53 -0.06 5.35
C VAL A 115 -16.67 -1.44 4.71
N ALA A 116 -16.66 -2.51 5.53
CA ALA A 116 -16.62 -3.90 5.05
C ALA A 116 -17.97 -4.42 4.52
N GLN A 117 -19.07 -3.85 5.03
CA GLN A 117 -20.45 -4.16 4.64
C GLN A 117 -21.30 -2.91 4.84
N GLU A 118 -22.36 -2.73 4.04
CA GLU A 118 -23.22 -1.55 4.13
C GLU A 118 -23.81 -1.38 5.55
N GLY A 119 -23.65 -0.18 6.12
CA GLY A 119 -24.05 0.10 7.51
C GLY A 119 -23.12 -0.47 8.61
N GLY A 120 -22.00 -1.08 8.22
CA GLY A 120 -20.97 -1.57 9.15
C GLY A 120 -20.06 -0.47 9.70
N GLU A 121 -19.17 -0.87 10.62
CA GLU A 121 -18.15 0.02 11.18
C GLU A 121 -17.01 0.27 10.19
N VAL A 122 -16.33 1.40 10.38
CA VAL A 122 -15.10 1.73 9.63
C VAL A 122 -13.95 0.87 10.14
N VAL A 123 -13.37 0.09 9.24
CA VAL A 123 -12.15 -0.68 9.46
C VAL A 123 -10.95 0.17 9.05
N VAL A 124 -9.90 0.17 9.86
CA VAL A 124 -8.63 0.83 9.55
C VAL A 124 -7.52 -0.21 9.46
N GLY A 125 -6.80 -0.19 8.34
CA GLY A 125 -5.61 -0.98 8.09
C GLY A 125 -4.44 -0.09 7.66
N PHE A 126 -3.29 -0.72 7.45
CA PHE A 126 -2.06 -0.05 7.05
C PHE A 126 -1.42 -0.77 5.88
N THR A 127 -0.72 -0.02 5.03
CA THR A 127 0.10 -0.62 3.98
C THR A 127 1.36 -1.26 4.58
N SER A 128 2.09 -2.03 3.78
CA SER A 128 3.51 -2.27 4.05
C SER A 128 4.28 -0.95 4.21
N ALA A 129 5.41 -0.98 4.93
CA ALA A 129 6.31 0.15 5.07
C ALA A 129 7.65 -0.18 4.37
N PRO A 130 8.08 0.58 3.34
CA PRO A 130 9.41 0.41 2.77
C PRO A 130 10.55 0.56 3.78
N GLY A 131 10.32 1.29 4.88
CA GLY A 131 11.26 1.46 5.97
C GLY A 131 12.10 2.72 5.83
N GLN A 132 13.26 2.75 6.49
CA GLN A 132 14.16 3.89 6.38
C GLN A 132 14.97 3.83 5.09
N GLY A 133 15.05 4.94 4.36
CA GLY A 133 15.86 5.06 3.15
C GLY A 133 16.62 6.38 3.12
N GLY A 134 17.80 6.34 2.49
CA GLY A 134 18.62 7.54 2.28
C GLY A 134 18.25 8.24 0.98
N ILE A 135 18.06 9.55 1.06
CA ILE A 135 17.96 10.47 -0.08
C ILE A 135 19.34 11.07 -0.30
N LEU A 136 19.93 10.78 -1.45
CA LEU A 136 21.26 11.25 -1.82
C LEU A 136 21.22 12.73 -2.21
N ALA A 137 22.24 13.48 -1.80
CA ALA A 137 22.45 14.81 -2.35
C ALA A 137 22.76 14.71 -3.85
N GLN A 138 22.25 15.65 -4.65
CA GLN A 138 22.43 15.64 -6.10
C GLN A 138 23.92 15.56 -6.49
N ARG A 139 24.79 16.34 -5.81
CA ARG A 139 26.24 16.32 -6.04
C ARG A 139 26.89 14.95 -5.73
N GLU A 140 26.40 14.25 -4.71
CA GLU A 140 26.93 12.93 -4.35
C GLU A 140 26.53 11.89 -5.39
N PHE A 141 25.29 11.95 -5.86
CA PHE A 141 24.80 11.11 -6.93
C PHE A 141 25.63 11.32 -8.20
N ASP A 142 25.83 12.56 -8.63
CA ASP A 142 26.60 12.87 -9.84
C ASP A 142 28.04 12.38 -9.72
N ARG A 143 28.70 12.56 -8.57
CA ARG A 143 30.07 12.04 -8.37
C ARG A 143 30.16 10.51 -8.50
N ARG A 144 29.13 9.78 -8.06
CA ARG A 144 29.14 8.30 -8.07
C ARG A 144 28.71 7.69 -9.40
N PHE A 145 27.85 8.39 -10.15
CA PHE A 145 27.14 7.81 -11.28
C PHE A 145 27.28 8.64 -12.58
N SER A 146 28.14 9.67 -12.60
CA SER A 146 28.48 10.35 -13.86
C SER A 146 29.25 9.41 -14.79
N PRO A 147 28.88 9.34 -16.08
CA PRO A 147 29.68 8.62 -17.06
C PRO A 147 31.07 9.26 -17.15
N HIS A 148 32.11 8.45 -17.02
CA HIS A 148 33.43 8.82 -17.50
C HIS A 148 33.50 8.41 -18.98
N TYR A 149 33.63 9.38 -19.87
CA TYR A 149 33.92 9.17 -21.29
C TYR A 149 35.40 9.37 -21.55
#